data_AF-A0A2Y4Y5Q3-F1
#
_entry.id   AF-A0A2Y4Y5Q3-F1
#
_cell.length_a   1.000
_cell.length_b   1.000
_cell.length_c   1.000
_cell.angle_alpha   90.00
_cell.angle_beta   90.00
_cell.angle_gamma   90.00
#
_symmetry.space_group_name_H-M   'P 1'
#
loop_
_entity.id
_entity.type
_entity.pdbx_description
1 polymer ?
#
loop_
_entity_poly.entity_id
_entity_poly.type
_entity_poly.pdbx_seq_one_letter_code
_entity_poly.pdbx_strand_id
1 'polypeptide(L)' 'MALQNEKNSRYLLRDWKPENPAFWENKGKHIARRNLWISVSCLLLAFCV' A
#
# COMPACT_ATOMS: atom_id res chain seq x y z
N MET A 1 15.01 20.59 -19.29
CA MET A 1 13.55 20.40 -19.20
C MET A 1 13.26 18.97 -18.74
N ALA A 2 13.15 18.72 -17.44
CA ALA A 2 12.73 17.43 -16.87
C ALA A 2 11.19 17.33 -16.94
N LEU A 3 10.66 17.41 -18.16
CA LEU A 3 9.23 17.44 -18.41
C LEU A 3 8.68 16.01 -18.25
N GLN A 4 7.80 15.85 -17.26
CA GLN A 4 6.57 15.09 -17.41
C GLN A 4 6.72 13.59 -17.71
N ASN A 5 7.01 12.82 -16.65
CA ASN A 5 6.50 11.45 -16.60
C ASN A 5 5.70 11.28 -15.31
N GLU A 6 4.71 12.17 -15.11
CA GLU A 6 3.61 11.95 -14.19
C GLU A 6 2.72 10.85 -14.79
N LYS A 7 3.23 9.62 -14.84
CA LYS A 7 2.42 8.44 -15.13
C LYS A 7 1.30 8.46 -14.11
N ASN A 8 0.09 8.72 -14.59
CA ASN A 8 -1.15 8.65 -13.83
C ASN A 8 -1.28 7.21 -13.31
N SER A 9 -0.63 6.96 -12.19
CA SER A 9 -0.48 5.64 -11.61
C SER A 9 -1.80 5.33 -10.96
N ARG A 10 -2.68 4.67 -11.71
CA ARG A 10 -4.03 4.26 -11.25
C ARG A 10 -4.00 3.44 -9.97
N TYR A 11 -2.84 2.89 -9.62
CA TYR A 11 -2.60 2.07 -8.43
C TYR A 11 -1.96 2.85 -7.27
N LEU A 12 -1.50 4.08 -7.49
CA LEU A 12 -0.92 4.90 -6.44
C LEU A 12 -2.04 5.53 -5.62
N LEU A 13 -2.10 5.18 -4.33
CA LEU A 13 -3.03 5.80 -3.40
C LEU A 13 -2.59 7.23 -3.12
N ARG A 14 -3.32 8.20 -3.67
CA ARG A 14 -3.13 9.64 -3.41
C ARG A 14 -3.72 10.08 -2.07
N ASP A 15 -4.87 9.53 -1.70
CA ASP A 15 -5.57 9.83 -0.45
C ASP A 15 -5.51 8.64 0.51
N TRP A 16 -4.60 8.70 1.48
CA TRP A 16 -4.47 7.70 2.55
C TRP A 16 -4.77 8.33 3.91
N LYS A 17 -5.93 7.98 4.49
CA LYS A 17 -6.41 8.53 5.78
C LYS A 17 -6.78 7.41 6.75
N PRO A 18 -5.80 6.65 7.27
CA PRO A 18 -6.07 5.50 8.13
C PRO A 18 -6.73 5.89 9.47
N GLU A 19 -6.54 7.13 9.92
CA GLU A 19 -7.12 7.66 11.16
C GLU A 19 -8.64 7.85 11.08
N ASN A 20 -9.21 7.97 9.86
CA ASN A 20 -10.64 8.08 9.68
C ASN A 20 -11.28 6.67 9.75
N PRO A 21 -12.12 6.39 10.76
CA PRO A 21 -12.68 5.06 10.97
C PRO A 21 -13.59 4.60 9.82
N ALA A 22 -14.32 5.53 9.18
CA ALA A 22 -15.17 5.21 8.04
C ALA A 22 -14.34 4.81 6.81
N PHE A 23 -13.20 5.48 6.57
CA PHE A 23 -12.29 5.06 5.49
C PHE A 23 -11.59 3.73 5.83
N TRP A 24 -11.17 3.57 7.08
CA TRP A 24 -10.44 2.39 7.53
C TRP A 24 -11.26 1.11 7.37
N GLU A 25 -12.50 1.09 7.86
CA GLU A 25 -13.35 -0.10 7.77
C GLU A 25 -13.80 -0.40 6.34
N ASN A 26 -14.00 0.62 5.48
CA ASN A 26 -14.43 0.40 4.10
C ASN A 26 -13.27 0.02 3.15
N LYS A 27 -12.08 0.61 3.30
CA LYS A 27 -10.95 0.42 2.36
C LYS A 27 -9.59 0.24 3.03
N GLY A 28 -9.26 1.07 4.01
CA GLY A 28 -7.90 1.13 4.58
C GLY A 28 -7.41 -0.20 5.14
N LYS A 29 -8.25 -0.88 5.92
CA LYS A 29 -7.94 -2.16 6.58
C LYS A 29 -7.57 -3.27 5.61
N HIS A 30 -8.30 -3.41 4.50
CA HIS A 30 -8.03 -4.45 3.50
C HIS A 30 -6.70 -4.21 2.77
N ILE A 31 -6.43 -2.96 2.42
CA ILE A 31 -5.19 -2.56 1.75
C ILE A 31 -3.98 -2.80 2.67
N ALA A 32 -4.09 -2.38 3.94
CA ALA A 32 -3.05 -2.59 4.94
C ALA A 32 -2.76 -4.07 5.19
N ARG A 33 -3.81 -4.92 5.32
CA ARG A 33 -3.65 -6.37 5.51
C ARG A 33 -2.93 -7.05 4.34
N ARG A 34 -3.25 -6.66 3.10
CA ARG A 34 -2.55 -7.18 1.91
C ARG A 34 -1.07 -6.82 1.93
N ASN A 35 -0.76 -5.57 2.23
CA ASN A 35 0.63 -5.10 2.33
C ASN A 35 1.39 -5.83 3.44
N LEU A 36 0.75 -6.04 4.59
CA LEU A 36 1.34 -6.75 5.72
C LEU A 36 1.64 -8.22 5.39
N TRP A 37 0.71 -8.93 4.76
CA TRP A 37 0.91 -10.36 4.45
C TRP A 37 2.06 -10.60 3.47
N ILE A 38 2.20 -9.73 2.46
CA ILE A 38 3.34 -9.77 1.53
C ILE A 38 4.64 -9.51 2.28
N SER A 39 4.66 -8.49 3.15
CA SER A 39 5.84 -8.15 3.95
C SER A 39 6.26 -9.29 4.87
N VAL A 40 5.30 -9.97 5.54
CA VAL A 40 5.58 -11.13 6.40
C VAL A 40 6.16 -12.29 5.60
N SER A 41 5.59 -12.57 4.42
CA SER A 41 6.08 -13.64 3.54
C SER A 41 7.50 -13.36 3.05
N CYS A 42 7.76 -12.11 2.65
CA CYS A 42 9.09 -11.66 2.24
C CYS A 42 10.10 -11.72 3.40
N LEU A 43 9.69 -11.27 4.58
CA LEU A 43 10.53 -11.32 5.78
C LEU A 43 10.89 -12.76 6.14
N LEU A 44 9.92 -13.68 6.10
CA LEU A 44 10.15 -15.10 6.36
C LEU A 44 11.16 -15.68 5.35
N LEU A 45 10.97 -15.40 4.06
CA LEU A 45 11.90 -15.84 3.01
C LEU A 45 13.31 -15.26 3.20
N ALA A 46 13.42 -14.00 3.64
CA ALA A 46 14.71 -13.36 3.89
C ALA A 46 15.52 -14.03 5.02
N PHE A 47 14.86 -14.70 5.96
CA PHE A 47 15.52 -15.50 7.01
C PHE A 47 15.69 -16.98 6.67
N CYS A 48 14.92 -17.49 5.70
CA CYS A 48 15.03 -18.88 5.25
C CYS A 48 16.19 -19.15 4.28
N VAL A 49 16.74 -18.11 3.65
CA VAL A 49 17.96 -18.18 2.83
C VAL A 49 19.20 -17.93 3.70
#